data_AF-A0AA36LKU5-F1
#
_entry.id   AF-A0AA36LKU5-F1
#
_cell.length_a   1.000
_cell.length_b   1.000
_cell.length_c   1.000
_cell.angle_alpha   90.00
_cell.angle_beta   90.00
_cell.angle_gamma   90.00
#
_symmetry.space_group_name_H-M   'P 1'
#
loop_
_entity.id
_entity.type
_entity.pdbx_description
1 polymer ?
#
loop_
_entity_poly.entity_id
_entity_poly.type
_entity_poly.pdbx_seq_one_letter_code
_entity_poly.pdbx_strand_id
1 'polypeptide(L)' 'MISDVLSDIRIDLQLTERVIVKEVDGAFHVNHALEPTWPGAATRPTAIYFNGEVIP' A
#
# COMPACT_ATOMS: atom_id res chain seq x y z
N MET A 1 -4.70 37.92 -26.59
CA MET A 1 -5.83 37.85 -25.65
C MET A 1 -5.69 36.52 -24.93
N ILE A 2 -5.19 36.53 -23.69
CA ILE A 2 -5.16 35.32 -22.87
C ILE A 2 -6.60 35.16 -22.33
N SER A 3 -7.26 34.05 -22.63
CA SER A 3 -8.63 33.83 -22.16
C SER A 3 -8.57 33.36 -20.71
N ASP A 4 -9.25 34.07 -19.81
CA ASP A 4 -9.38 33.71 -18.40
C ASP A 4 -10.49 32.65 -18.23
N VAL A 5 -10.28 31.49 -18.86
CA VAL A 5 -11.23 30.37 -18.79
C VAL A 5 -10.88 29.56 -17.55
N LEU A 6 -11.73 29.67 -16.54
CA LEU A 6 -11.67 28.84 -15.35
C LEU A 6 -11.84 27.38 -15.77
N SER A 7 -10.75 26.62 -15.70
CA SER A 7 -10.70 25.22 -16.11
C SER A 7 -10.77 24.35 -14.86
N ASP A 8 -11.79 23.48 -14.80
CA ASP A 8 -11.88 22.46 -13.76
C ASP A 8 -10.94 21.31 -14.11
N ILE A 9 -9.85 21.17 -13.35
CA ILE A 9 -8.83 20.14 -13.58
C ILE A 9 -8.92 19.13 -12.44
N ARG A 10 -9.34 17.92 -12.77
CA ARG A 10 -9.30 16.76 -11.88
C ARG A 10 -8.18 15.82 -12.31
N ILE A 11 -7.26 15.54 -11.38
CA ILE A 11 -6.19 14.57 -11.56
C ILE A 11 -6.39 13.48 -10.52
N ASP A 12 -6.79 12.29 -10.95
CA ASP A 12 -6.79 11.10 -10.10
C ASP A 12 -5.42 10.42 -10.26
N LEU A 13 -4.53 10.59 -9.28
CA LEU A 13 -3.17 10.03 -9.27
C LEU A 13 -3.05 8.89 -8.25
N GLN A 14 -2.65 7.71 -8.72
CA GLN A 14 -2.22 6.63 -7.84
C GLN A 14 -0.79 6.90 -7.36
N LEU A 15 -0.63 7.34 -6.10
CA LEU A 15 0.67 7.75 -5.53
C LEU A 15 1.62 6.55 -5.31
N THR A 16 1.07 5.37 -5.08
CA THR A 16 1.82 4.14 -4.85
C THR A 16 1.13 2.97 -5.55
N GLU A 17 1.91 2.16 -6.25
CA GLU A 17 1.46 0.89 -6.82
C GLU A 17 2.14 -0.28 -6.10
N ARG A 18 1.42 -1.40 -5.94
CA ARG A 18 2.02 -2.62 -5.43
C ARG A 18 2.45 -3.49 -6.61
N VAL A 19 3.70 -3.95 -6.56
CA VAL A 19 4.23 -4.90 -7.54
C VAL A 19 4.83 -6.11 -6.84
N ILE A 20 4.69 -7.27 -7.46
CA ILE A 20 5.36 -8.51 -7.07
C ILE A 20 6.52 -8.68 -8.04
N VAL A 21 7.74 -8.65 -7.51
CA VAL A 21 8.97 -8.83 -8.30
C VAL A 21 9.49 -10.24 -8.09
N LYS A 22 9.79 -10.92 -9.20
CA LYS A 22 10.40 -12.25 -9.19
C LYS A 22 11.61 -12.27 -10.11
N GLU A 23 12.70 -12.88 -9.67
CA GLU A 23 13.84 -13.19 -10.51
C GLU A 23 13.63 -14.54 -11.22
N VAL A 24 13.83 -14.55 -12.54
CA VAL A 24 13.82 -15.75 -13.38
C VAL A 24 14.99 -15.63 -14.36
N ASP A 25 15.90 -16.61 -14.36
CA ASP A 25 17.07 -16.67 -15.23
C ASP A 25 17.91 -15.38 -15.25
N GLY A 26 18.08 -14.75 -14.08
CA GLY A 26 18.85 -13.52 -13.93
C GLY A 26 18.14 -12.23 -14.36
N ALA A 27 16.84 -12.31 -14.71
CA ALA A 27 16.02 -11.16 -15.08
C ALA A 27 14.87 -10.93 -14.07
N PHE A 28 14.60 -9.66 -13.77
CA PHE A 28 13.49 -9.26 -12.90
C PHE A 28 12.19 -9.13 -13.70
N HIS A 29 11.19 -9.90 -13.27
CA HIS A 29 9.85 -9.89 -13.83
C HIS A 29 8.90 -9.22 -12.83
N VAL A 30 8.12 -8.26 -13.31
CA VAL A 30 7.23 -7.43 -12.49
C VAL A 30 5.78 -7.80 -12.79
N ASN A 31 5.02 -8.12 -11.75
CA ASN A 31 3.57 -8.30 -11.84
C ASN A 31 2.87 -7.23 -10.99
N HIS A 32 2.01 -6.42 -11.60
CA HIS A 32 1.22 -5.43 -10.86
C HIS A 32 0.16 -6.15 -10.02
N ALA A 33 0.09 -5.77 -8.74
CA ALA A 33 -0.82 -6.35 -7.78
C ALA A 33 -1.88 -5.33 -7.37
N LEU A 34 -3.12 -5.79 -7.21
CA LEU A 34 -4.22 -4.98 -6.68
C LEU A 34 -3.94 -4.52 -5.25
N GLU A 35 -4.58 -3.42 -4.84
CA GLU A 35 -4.57 -2.96 -3.44
C GLU A 35 -4.91 -4.13 -2.48
N PRO A 36 -4.20 -4.29 -1.35
CA PRO A 36 -4.51 -5.36 -0.42
C PRO A 36 -5.91 -5.11 0.14
N THR A 37 -6.64 -6.20 0.40
CA THR A 37 -7.88 -6.08 1.16
C THR A 37 -7.59 -5.48 2.52
N TRP A 38 -8.45 -4.56 2.98
CA TRP A 38 -8.37 -4.02 4.32
C TRP A 38 -8.23 -5.17 5.34
N PRO A 39 -7.24 -5.15 6.25
CA PRO A 39 -6.93 -6.27 7.14
C PRO A 39 -8.01 -6.57 8.20
N GLY A 40 -9.19 -5.97 8.09
CA GLY A 40 -10.27 -6.06 9.06
C GLY A 40 -9.98 -5.27 10.33
N ALA A 41 -10.78 -5.51 11.37
CA ALA A 41 -10.43 -5.05 12.70
C ALA A 41 -9.23 -5.86 13.21
N ALA A 42 -8.15 -5.17 13.59
CA ALA A 42 -7.03 -5.85 14.23
C ALA A 42 -7.53 -6.56 15.49
N THR A 43 -7.18 -7.85 15.63
CA THR A 43 -7.46 -8.56 16.88
C THR A 43 -6.72 -7.86 18.01
N ARG A 44 -7.43 -7.49 19.08
CA ARG A 44 -6.81 -6.93 20.28
C ARG A 44 -5.77 -7.94 20.79
N PRO A 45 -4.52 -7.52 21.07
CA PRO A 45 -3.55 -8.39 21.71
C PRO A 45 -4.13 -8.99 23.00
N THR A 46 -4.06 -10.31 23.14
CA THR A 46 -4.54 -11.02 24.34
C THR A 46 -3.51 -11.03 25.46
N ALA A 47 -2.24 -10.79 25.12
CA ALA A 47 -1.12 -10.70 26.05
C ALA A 47 -0.01 -9.84 25.43
N ILE A 48 0.79 -9.20 26.27
CA ILE A 48 2.05 -8.57 25.87
C ILE A 48 3.17 -9.29 26.62
N TYR A 49 4.29 -9.56 25.95
CA TYR A 49 5.43 -10.25 26.54
C TYR A 49 6.63 -9.32 26.66
N PHE A 50 7.29 -9.33 27.81
CA PHE A 50 8.56 -8.64 28.04
C PHE A 50 9.53 -9.59 28.75
N ASN A 51 10.74 -9.78 28.21
CA ASN A 51 11.74 -10.74 28.69
C ASN A 51 11.20 -12.18 28.89
N GLY A 52 10.23 -12.59 28.07
CA GLY A 52 9.62 -13.93 28.14
C GLY A 52 8.46 -14.06 29.14
N GLU A 53 8.10 -13.01 29.88
CA GLU A 53 6.98 -13.00 30.82
C GLU A 53 5.78 -12.22 30.26
N VAL A 54 4.57 -12.66 30.57
CA VAL A 54 3.34 -11.93 30.24
C VAL A 54 3.21 -10.73 31.18
N ILE A 55 3.13 -9.52 30.63
CA ILE A 55 2.74 -8.34 31.41
C ILE A 55 1.21 -8.23 31.44
N PRO A 56 0.61 -8.07 32.64
CA PRO A 56 -0.84 -7.92 32.81
C PRO A 56 -1.36 -6.57 32.31
#